data_AF-R5PS43-F1
#
_entry.id   AF-R5PS43-F1
#
_cell.length_a   1.000
_cell.length_b   1.000
_cell.length_c   1.000
_cell.angle_alpha   90.00
_cell.angle_beta   90.00
_cell.angle_gamma   90.00
#
_symmetry.space_group_name_H-M   'P 1'
#
loop_
_entity.id
_entity.type
_entity.pdbx_description
1 polymer ?
#
loop_
_entity_poly.entity_id
_entity_poly.type
_entity_poly.pdbx_seq_one_letter_code
_entity_poly.pdbx_strand_id
1 'polypeptide(L)'
;MSNNGFKLEKVFKNGGKLYVHPNVDFDKNDYKEMKQICLQFAKLGHEVKMTPRLHFKSEEYQLIYGNLENTKFYKKCPDFSVDGTFYEYEGFEKPWKKKKVGKMLSHGMAQSDCVVINNTKGCSDRFIRKQIVARQRLNPSAFKEVWVYEKGKIRPILINRQFVKNNRGA
;
A
#
# COMPACT_ATOMS: atom_id res chain seq x y z
N MET A 1 -8.65 25.31 8.01
CA MET A 1 -8.08 24.00 7.64
C MET A 1 -9.12 22.94 7.93
N SER A 2 -9.69 22.32 6.92
CA SER A 2 -10.65 21.22 7.08
C SER A 2 -9.94 20.06 7.77
N ASN A 3 -10.26 19.86 9.04
CA ASN A 3 -9.67 18.82 9.88
C ASN A 3 -10.14 17.46 9.35
N ASN A 4 -9.30 16.74 8.62
CA ASN A 4 -9.61 15.44 8.03
C ASN A 4 -9.55 14.29 9.05
N GLY A 5 -9.72 14.60 10.35
CA GLY A 5 -9.90 13.63 11.44
C GLY A 5 -8.65 12.85 11.88
N PHE A 6 -7.54 12.94 11.15
CA PHE A 6 -6.31 12.20 11.44
C PHE A 6 -5.64 12.66 12.74
N LYS A 7 -5.23 11.68 13.56
CA LYS A 7 -4.46 11.92 14.79
C LYS A 7 -3.00 11.53 14.59
N LEU A 8 -2.10 12.38 15.08
CA LEU A 8 -0.66 12.08 15.06
C LEU A 8 -0.34 10.96 16.06
N GLU A 9 0.20 9.86 15.57
CA GLU A 9 0.55 8.67 16.37
C GLU A 9 2.05 8.60 16.65
N LYS A 10 2.89 8.95 15.65
CA LYS A 10 4.35 8.86 15.78
C LYS A 10 5.07 9.91 14.94
N VAL A 11 6.17 10.42 15.49
CA VAL A 11 7.15 11.26 14.78
C VAL A 11 8.54 10.64 14.93
N PHE A 12 9.31 10.62 13.85
CA PHE A 12 10.71 10.18 13.82
C PHE A 12 11.65 11.38 13.71
N LYS A 13 12.90 11.21 14.18
CA LYS A 13 13.92 12.28 14.21
C LYS A 13 14.23 12.85 12.83
N ASN A 14 14.07 12.06 11.77
CA ASN A 14 14.26 12.48 10.39
C ASN A 14 13.02 13.15 9.76
N GLY A 15 12.03 13.54 10.58
CA GLY A 15 10.85 14.27 10.14
C GLY A 15 9.67 13.41 9.68
N GLY A 16 9.86 12.10 9.50
CA GLY A 16 8.77 11.20 9.10
C GLY A 16 7.71 11.03 10.18
N LYS A 17 6.46 10.87 9.75
CA LYS A 17 5.27 10.90 10.63
C LYS A 17 4.30 9.79 10.29
N LEU A 18 3.63 9.27 11.31
CA LEU A 18 2.47 8.40 11.15
C LEU A 18 1.27 9.08 11.77
N TYR A 19 0.22 9.25 10.97
CA TYR A 19 -1.10 9.64 11.38
C TYR A 19 -2.08 8.48 11.22
N VAL A 20 -3.01 8.32 12.16
CA VAL A 20 -4.02 7.26 12.14
C VAL A 20 -5.39 7.90 12.25
N HIS A 21 -6.29 7.54 11.34
CA HIS A 21 -7.67 7.96 11.45
C HIS A 21 -8.39 7.18 12.56
N PRO A 22 -9.20 7.82 13.43
CA PRO A 22 -9.95 7.13 14.49
C PRO A 22 -10.91 6.04 14.02
N ASN A 23 -11.31 6.09 12.74
CA ASN A 23 -12.23 5.13 12.12
C ASN A 23 -11.49 4.08 11.26
N VAL A 24 -10.17 3.90 11.44
CA VAL A 24 -9.47 2.75 10.88
C VAL A 24 -10.05 1.47 11.48
N ASP A 25 -10.10 0.41 10.68
CA ASP A 25 -10.57 -0.91 11.14
C ASP A 25 -9.47 -1.59 11.98
N PHE A 26 -9.49 -1.35 13.30
CA PHE A 26 -8.50 -1.85 14.26
C PHE A 26 -8.63 -3.35 14.54
N ASP A 27 -9.83 -3.91 14.37
CA ASP A 27 -10.15 -5.30 14.72
C ASP A 27 -9.77 -6.29 13.63
N LYS A 28 -9.44 -5.80 12.43
CA LYS A 28 -8.86 -6.63 11.38
C LYS A 28 -7.55 -7.27 11.84
N ASN A 29 -7.44 -8.57 11.59
CA ASN A 29 -6.23 -9.37 11.82
C ASN A 29 -4.96 -8.72 11.24
N ASP A 30 -5.10 -8.01 10.11
CA ASP A 30 -3.98 -7.39 9.39
C ASP A 30 -3.59 -6.00 9.90
N TYR A 31 -4.35 -5.38 10.83
CA TYR A 31 -4.09 -4.01 11.31
C TYR A 31 -2.66 -3.86 11.85
N LYS A 32 -2.20 -4.82 12.66
CA LYS A 32 -0.85 -4.79 13.23
C LYS A 32 0.23 -4.86 12.15
N GLU A 33 0.06 -5.71 11.14
CA GLU A 33 1.00 -5.86 10.03
C GLU A 33 1.03 -4.59 9.16
N MET A 34 -0.13 -4.03 8.84
CA MET A 34 -0.29 -2.76 8.12
C MET A 34 0.35 -1.58 8.88
N LYS A 35 0.11 -1.47 10.20
CA LYS A 35 0.73 -0.43 11.03
C LYS A 35 2.25 -0.53 11.01
N GLN A 36 2.81 -1.73 11.06
CA GLN A 36 4.27 -1.91 10.96
C GLN A 36 4.81 -1.42 9.62
N ILE A 37 4.12 -1.69 8.51
CA ILE A 37 4.50 -1.18 7.18
C ILE A 37 4.48 0.35 7.16
N CYS A 38 3.40 0.96 7.67
CA CYS A 38 3.28 2.41 7.75
C CYS A 38 4.41 3.03 8.59
N LEU A 39 4.77 2.40 9.71
CA LEU A 39 5.93 2.81 10.52
C LEU A 39 7.25 2.71 9.76
N GLN A 40 7.43 1.74 8.86
CA GLN A 40 8.64 1.65 8.05
C GLN A 40 8.75 2.80 7.05
N PHE A 41 7.66 3.18 6.37
CA PHE A 41 7.68 4.38 5.52
C PHE A 41 7.97 5.64 6.32
N ALA A 42 7.35 5.80 7.49
CA ALA A 42 7.63 6.94 8.36
C ALA A 42 9.09 6.94 8.86
N LYS A 43 9.70 5.77 9.13
CA LYS A 43 11.15 5.67 9.43
C LYS A 43 12.04 6.11 8.28
N LEU A 44 11.58 6.02 7.03
CA LEU A 44 12.30 6.54 5.86
C LEU A 44 12.13 8.06 5.69
N GLY A 45 11.35 8.72 6.54
CA GLY A 45 11.17 10.18 6.53
C GLY A 45 9.85 10.65 5.91
N HIS A 46 8.98 9.73 5.49
CA HIS A 46 7.72 10.07 4.82
C HIS A 46 6.60 10.47 5.80
N GLU A 47 5.64 11.24 5.31
CA GLU A 47 4.35 11.43 5.98
C GLU A 47 3.39 10.31 5.57
N VAL A 48 2.93 9.54 6.55
CA VAL A 48 2.07 8.37 6.33
C VAL A 48 0.74 8.55 7.04
N LYS A 49 -0.37 8.23 6.36
CA LYS A 49 -1.74 8.34 6.90
C LYS A 49 -2.47 7.01 6.73
N MET A 50 -2.84 6.35 7.84
CA MET A 50 -3.70 5.15 7.81
C MET A 50 -5.16 5.55 7.73
N THR A 51 -5.84 5.15 6.66
CA THR A 51 -7.11 5.75 6.23
C THR A 51 -8.31 4.87 6.59
N PRO A 52 -9.48 5.48 6.87
CA PRO A 52 -10.68 4.76 7.28
C PRO A 52 -11.48 4.22 6.08
N ARG A 53 -12.36 3.25 6.32
CA ARG A 53 -13.36 2.85 5.31
C ARG A 53 -14.57 3.76 5.38
N LEU A 54 -14.91 4.40 4.27
CA LEU A 54 -15.98 5.39 4.22
C LEU A 54 -16.93 5.12 3.06
N HIS A 55 -18.18 5.56 3.21
CA HIS A 55 -19.12 5.56 2.11
C HIS A 55 -18.79 6.71 1.15
N PHE A 56 -18.74 6.44 -0.17
CA PHE A 56 -18.29 7.41 -1.18
C PHE A 56 -19.12 8.70 -1.27
N LYS A 57 -20.35 8.70 -0.74
CA LYS A 57 -21.21 9.89 -0.64
C LYS A 57 -21.00 10.74 0.63
N SER A 58 -20.18 10.27 1.57
CA SER A 58 -19.90 11.04 2.79
C SER A 58 -18.96 12.21 2.49
N GLU A 59 -19.13 13.32 3.21
CA GLU A 59 -18.22 14.46 3.13
C GLU A 59 -16.80 14.07 3.54
N GLU A 60 -16.67 13.22 4.56
CA GLU A 60 -15.39 12.68 5.02
C GLU A 60 -14.65 11.92 3.92
N TYR A 61 -15.36 11.15 3.08
CA TYR A 61 -14.75 10.50 1.92
C TYR A 61 -14.14 11.52 0.97
N GLN A 62 -14.81 12.63 0.71
CA GLN A 62 -14.30 13.67 -0.19
C GLN A 62 -13.08 14.39 0.41
N LEU A 63 -13.07 14.61 1.73
CA LEU A 63 -11.93 15.20 2.44
C LEU A 63 -10.68 14.32 2.42
N ILE A 64 -10.85 13.00 2.51
CA ILE A 64 -9.71 12.06 2.56
C ILE A 64 -9.32 11.61 1.16
N TYR A 65 -10.28 11.22 0.33
CA TYR A 65 -10.08 10.53 -0.94
C TYR A 65 -10.51 11.35 -2.17
N GLY A 66 -10.84 12.64 -2.01
CA GLY A 66 -11.29 13.50 -3.12
C GLY A 66 -10.32 13.53 -4.30
N ASN A 67 -9.02 13.37 -4.06
CA ASN A 67 -8.01 13.28 -5.13
C ASN A 67 -8.15 12.04 -6.03
N LEU A 68 -8.99 11.06 -5.66
CA LEU A 68 -9.35 9.91 -6.50
C LEU A 68 -10.50 10.22 -7.46
N GLU A 69 -11.15 11.38 -7.34
CA GLU A 69 -12.17 11.82 -8.30
C GLU A 69 -11.57 11.86 -9.72
N ASN A 70 -12.37 11.45 -10.71
CA ASN A 70 -11.94 11.28 -12.11
C ASN A 70 -10.87 10.20 -12.35
N THR A 71 -10.50 9.40 -11.34
CA THR A 71 -9.66 8.22 -11.52
C THR A 71 -10.50 6.94 -11.53
N LYS A 72 -9.94 5.84 -12.05
CA LYS A 72 -10.55 4.50 -11.94
C LYS A 72 -10.69 3.99 -10.49
N PHE A 73 -10.06 4.67 -9.54
CA PHE A 73 -10.11 4.36 -8.11
C PHE A 73 -11.14 5.23 -7.36
N TYR A 74 -11.95 6.01 -8.07
CA TYR A 74 -13.08 6.68 -7.44
C TYR A 74 -14.00 5.65 -6.75
N LYS A 75 -14.53 6.03 -5.58
CA LYS A 75 -15.30 5.20 -4.65
C LYS A 75 -14.49 4.11 -3.92
N LYS A 76 -13.15 4.09 -4.03
CA LYS A 76 -12.28 3.18 -3.28
C LYS A 76 -11.77 3.84 -2.00
N CYS A 77 -11.45 3.01 -1.02
CA CYS A 77 -10.81 3.43 0.24
C CYS A 77 -9.51 2.62 0.40
N PRO A 78 -8.41 3.01 -0.29
CA PRO A 78 -7.11 2.38 -0.08
C PRO A 78 -6.72 2.40 1.39
N ASP A 79 -5.91 1.44 1.83
CA ASP A 79 -5.60 1.22 3.25
C ASP A 79 -4.79 2.35 3.92
N PHE A 80 -3.90 3.02 3.16
CA PHE A 80 -3.11 4.15 3.66
C PHE A 80 -2.62 5.05 2.53
N SER A 81 -2.03 6.19 2.88
CA SER A 81 -1.26 7.03 1.95
C SER A 81 0.13 7.35 2.47
N VAL A 82 1.07 7.56 1.54
CA VAL A 82 2.44 8.00 1.77
C VAL A 82 2.66 9.25 0.91
N ASP A 83 2.93 10.38 1.55
CA ASP A 83 3.09 11.70 0.91
C ASP A 83 1.93 12.03 -0.06
N GLY A 84 0.70 11.68 0.32
CA GLY A 84 -0.50 11.88 -0.49
C GLY A 84 -0.75 10.84 -1.58
N THR A 85 0.16 9.91 -1.83
CA THR A 85 -0.06 8.77 -2.74
C THR A 85 -0.71 7.61 -1.99
N PHE A 86 -1.83 7.09 -2.50
CA PHE A 86 -2.58 6.00 -1.85
C PHE A 86 -2.03 4.62 -2.17
N TYR A 87 -1.97 3.75 -1.16
CA TYR A 87 -1.48 2.39 -1.24
C TYR A 87 -2.52 1.39 -0.72
N GLU A 88 -2.58 0.24 -1.37
CA GLU A 88 -3.26 -0.94 -0.83
C GLU A 88 -2.25 -1.88 -0.16
N TYR A 89 -2.63 -2.39 1.01
CA TYR A 89 -1.94 -3.46 1.69
C TYR A 89 -2.43 -4.83 1.21
N GLU A 90 -1.50 -5.70 0.82
CA GLU A 90 -1.81 -7.06 0.39
C GLU A 90 -0.98 -8.09 1.16
N GLY A 91 -1.64 -8.94 1.94
CA GLY A 91 -1.04 -10.07 2.64
C GLY A 91 -1.50 -11.40 2.07
N PHE A 92 -0.76 -12.49 2.33
CA PHE A 92 -1.22 -13.84 2.02
C PHE A 92 -0.99 -14.80 3.17
N GLU A 93 -1.95 -15.70 3.37
CA GLU A 93 -1.83 -16.78 4.33
C GLU A 93 -1.15 -18.01 3.73
N LYS A 94 -0.44 -18.77 4.57
CA LYS A 94 0.09 -20.08 4.19
C LYS A 94 -1.07 -21.08 3.95
N PRO A 95 -0.88 -22.08 3.07
CA PRO A 95 0.29 -22.30 2.23
C PRO A 95 0.30 -21.35 1.03
N TRP A 96 1.51 -20.96 0.62
CA TRP A 96 1.73 -20.20 -0.61
C TRP A 96 1.25 -21.01 -1.83
N LYS A 97 0.33 -20.44 -2.60
CA LYS A 97 -0.14 -21.00 -3.88
C LYS A 97 -0.08 -19.92 -4.96
N LYS A 98 0.51 -20.22 -6.12
CA LYS A 98 0.64 -19.29 -7.26
C LYS A 98 -0.67 -18.55 -7.59
N LYS A 99 -1.80 -19.26 -7.55
CA LYS A 99 -3.15 -18.71 -7.79
C LYS A 99 -3.58 -17.69 -6.73
N LYS A 100 -3.25 -17.91 -5.45
CA LYS A 100 -3.57 -16.97 -4.36
C LYS A 100 -2.83 -15.64 -4.54
N VAL A 101 -1.52 -15.69 -4.80
CA VAL A 101 -0.71 -14.48 -5.05
C VAL A 101 -1.21 -13.72 -6.29
N GLY A 102 -1.60 -14.43 -7.35
CA GLY A 102 -2.22 -13.81 -8.51
C GLY A 102 -3.53 -13.10 -8.16
N LYS A 103 -4.44 -13.74 -7.43
CA LYS A 103 -5.70 -13.11 -7.03
C LYS A 103 -5.48 -11.87 -6.14
N MET A 104 -4.62 -12.00 -5.14
CA MET A 104 -4.19 -10.93 -4.24
C MET A 104 -3.70 -9.70 -5.03
N LEU A 105 -2.74 -9.89 -5.95
CA LEU A 105 -2.25 -8.78 -6.79
C LEU A 105 -3.35 -8.16 -7.67
N SER A 106 -4.30 -8.95 -8.16
CA SER A 106 -5.41 -8.41 -8.95
C SER A 106 -6.41 -7.63 -8.10
N HIS A 107 -6.64 -8.04 -6.84
CA HIS A 107 -7.48 -7.30 -5.91
C HIS A 107 -6.84 -5.96 -5.56
N GLY A 108 -5.57 -5.94 -5.16
CA GLY A 108 -4.89 -4.70 -4.82
C GLY A 108 -4.84 -3.71 -5.97
N MET A 109 -4.58 -4.20 -7.20
CA MET A 109 -4.61 -3.37 -8.40
C MET A 109 -5.99 -2.75 -8.71
N ALA A 110 -7.07 -3.32 -8.18
CA ALA A 110 -8.42 -2.78 -8.31
C ALA A 110 -8.72 -1.68 -7.27
N GLN A 111 -7.90 -1.55 -6.22
CA GLN A 111 -8.06 -0.56 -5.15
C GLN A 111 -7.08 0.60 -5.30
N SER A 112 -5.83 0.33 -5.71
CA SER A 112 -4.81 1.34 -5.99
C SER A 112 -3.85 0.88 -7.10
N ASP A 113 -3.15 1.82 -7.74
CA ASP A 113 -2.00 1.52 -8.60
C ASP A 113 -0.70 1.37 -7.79
N CYS A 114 -0.72 1.63 -6.49
CA CYS A 114 0.41 1.44 -5.58
C CYS A 114 0.06 0.35 -4.55
N VAL A 115 0.88 -0.69 -4.45
CA VAL A 115 0.61 -1.86 -3.59
C VAL A 115 1.82 -2.19 -2.72
N VAL A 116 1.58 -2.54 -1.45
CA VAL A 116 2.60 -3.08 -0.56
C VAL A 116 2.26 -4.52 -0.19
N ILE A 117 3.14 -5.44 -0.57
CA ILE A 117 2.95 -6.86 -0.36
C ILE A 117 3.66 -7.29 0.93
N ASN A 118 2.93 -7.81 1.91
CA ASN A 118 3.54 -8.53 3.03
C ASN A 118 4.02 -9.91 2.57
N ASN A 119 5.31 -10.01 2.28
CA ASN A 119 5.98 -11.21 1.82
C ASN A 119 6.62 -12.03 2.96
N THR A 120 6.38 -11.68 4.22
CA THR A 120 6.97 -12.39 5.38
C THR A 120 6.61 -13.88 5.40
N LYS A 121 5.47 -14.25 4.81
CA LYS A 121 4.97 -15.63 4.71
C LYS A 121 5.48 -16.40 3.47
N GLY A 122 6.30 -15.76 2.63
CA GLY A 122 7.15 -16.37 1.59
C GLY A 122 6.57 -16.39 0.17
N CYS A 123 7.21 -15.65 -0.76
CA CYS A 123 7.09 -15.71 -2.22
C CYS A 123 8.42 -15.21 -2.81
N SER A 124 8.93 -15.82 -3.88
CA SER A 124 10.16 -15.32 -4.50
C SER A 124 9.92 -14.01 -5.26
N ASP A 125 10.88 -13.09 -5.18
CA ASP A 125 10.90 -11.86 -5.99
C ASP A 125 10.71 -12.14 -7.47
N ARG A 126 11.34 -13.21 -7.97
CA ARG A 126 11.22 -13.64 -9.37
C ARG A 126 9.76 -13.89 -9.73
N PHE A 127 9.00 -14.53 -8.85
CA PHE A 127 7.59 -14.79 -9.09
C PHE A 127 6.73 -13.52 -8.99
N ILE A 128 6.97 -12.67 -7.99
CA ILE A 128 6.28 -11.37 -7.85
C ILE A 128 6.51 -10.52 -9.11
N ARG A 129 7.76 -10.38 -9.54
CA ARG A 129 8.13 -9.66 -10.77
C ARG A 129 7.45 -10.25 -12.00
N LYS A 130 7.44 -11.59 -12.14
CA LYS A 130 6.71 -12.27 -13.24
C LYS A 130 5.22 -11.91 -13.26
N GLN A 131 4.58 -11.83 -12.10
CA GLN A 131 3.16 -11.48 -11.98
C GLN A 131 2.88 -10.01 -12.32
N ILE A 132 3.79 -9.10 -11.96
CA ILE A 132 3.72 -7.68 -12.33
C ILE A 132 3.86 -7.54 -13.85
N VAL A 133 4.89 -8.15 -14.45
CA VAL A 133 5.10 -8.13 -15.91
C VAL A 133 3.90 -8.67 -16.66
N ALA A 134 3.31 -9.78 -16.22
CA ALA A 134 2.14 -10.36 -16.85
C ALA A 134 0.94 -9.38 -16.90
N ARG A 135 0.76 -8.57 -15.84
CA ARG A 135 -0.30 -7.54 -15.79
C ARG A 135 0.04 -6.32 -16.63
N GLN A 136 1.29 -5.86 -16.60
CA GLN A 136 1.75 -4.75 -17.43
C GLN A 136 1.65 -5.05 -18.93
N ARG A 137 1.83 -6.31 -19.34
CA ARG A 137 1.60 -6.75 -20.73
C ARG A 137 0.13 -6.67 -21.15
N LEU A 138 -0.80 -6.90 -20.23
CA LEU A 138 -2.25 -6.81 -20.49
C LEU A 138 -2.78 -5.38 -20.34
N ASN A 139 -2.19 -4.60 -19.44
CA ASN A 139 -2.52 -3.21 -19.17
C ASN A 139 -1.22 -2.46 -18.83
N PRO A 140 -0.65 -1.68 -19.76
CA PRO A 140 0.60 -0.94 -19.53
C PRO A 140 0.58 0.00 -18.33
N SER A 141 -0.62 0.44 -17.91
CA SER A 141 -0.82 1.30 -16.74
C SER A 141 -0.95 0.52 -15.42
N ALA A 142 -0.85 -0.82 -15.44
CA ALA A 142 -0.88 -1.66 -14.26
C ALA A 142 0.33 -1.41 -13.34
N PHE A 143 0.04 -1.17 -12.06
CA PHE A 143 0.97 -0.83 -10.99
C PHE A 143 1.91 0.34 -11.31
N LYS A 144 1.67 1.48 -10.67
CA LYS A 144 2.64 2.56 -10.60
C LYS A 144 3.80 2.18 -9.67
N GLU A 145 3.48 1.67 -8.49
CA GLU A 145 4.47 1.27 -7.48
C GLU A 145 4.14 -0.08 -6.84
N VAL A 146 5.17 -0.89 -6.59
CA VAL A 146 5.04 -2.13 -5.81
C VAL A 146 6.20 -2.22 -4.83
N TRP A 147 5.84 -2.27 -3.55
CA TRP A 147 6.77 -2.48 -2.45
C TRP A 147 6.57 -3.86 -1.84
N VAL A 148 7.62 -4.40 -1.25
CA VAL A 148 7.58 -5.63 -0.48
C VAL A 148 8.01 -5.36 0.95
N TYR A 149 7.19 -5.80 1.88
CA TYR A 149 7.52 -5.90 3.29
C TYR A 149 7.94 -7.33 3.62
N GLU A 150 9.12 -7.49 4.19
CA GLU A 150 9.66 -8.79 4.56
C GLU A 150 10.53 -8.63 5.82
N LYS A 151 10.21 -9.40 6.87
CA LYS A 151 11.00 -9.46 8.12
C LYS A 151 11.28 -8.07 8.72
N GLY A 152 10.28 -7.20 8.78
CA GLY A 152 10.40 -5.89 9.40
C GLY A 152 10.98 -4.79 8.51
N LYS A 153 11.29 -5.08 7.24
CA LYS A 153 11.86 -4.11 6.29
C LYS A 153 10.97 -3.98 5.06
N ILE A 154 10.78 -2.74 4.60
CA ILE A 154 10.19 -2.47 3.28
C ILE A 154 11.29 -2.27 2.25
N ARG A 155 11.04 -2.70 1.02
CA ARG A 155 11.89 -2.43 -0.13
C ARG A 155 11.05 -2.28 -1.40
N PRO A 156 11.44 -1.40 -2.33
CA PRO A 156 10.74 -1.27 -3.59
C PRO A 156 11.12 -2.42 -4.53
N ILE A 157 10.14 -2.92 -5.29
CA ILE A 157 10.36 -3.82 -6.44
C ILE A 157 10.13 -3.07 -7.75
N LEU A 158 9.11 -2.20 -7.77
CA LEU A 158 8.69 -1.42 -8.93
C LEU A 158 8.42 0.01 -8.47
N ILE A 159 9.06 0.99 -9.10
CA ILE A 159 8.82 2.42 -8.86
C ILE A 159 8.58 3.08 -10.21
N ASN A 160 7.55 3.93 -10.32
CA ASN A 160 7.19 4.60 -11.57
C ASN A 160 7.12 3.63 -12.77
N ARG A 161 6.52 2.45 -12.56
CA ARG A 161 6.38 1.37 -13.55
C ARG A 161 7.71 0.75 -14.01
N GLN A 162 8.83 1.08 -13.38
CA GLN A 162 10.15 0.54 -13.68
C GLN A 162 10.64 -0.35 -12.55
N PHE A 163 11.21 -1.49 -12.91
CA PHE A 163 11.78 -2.40 -11.92
C PHE A 163 13.04 -1.79 -11.30
N VAL A 164 13.09 -1.75 -9.98
CA VAL A 164 14.31 -1.37 -9.27
C VAL A 164 15.38 -2.41 -9.58
N LYS A 165 16.55 -1.96 -10.03
CA LYS A 165 17.72 -2.82 -10.21
C LYS A 165 18.10 -3.34 -8.83
N ASN A 166 18.00 -4.66 -8.66
CA ASN A 166 18.58 -5.27 -7.47
C ASN A 166 20.10 -5.16 -7.63
N ASN A 167 20.75 -4.28 -6.87
CA ASN A 167 22.17 -4.43 -6.58
C ASN A 167 22.32 -5.64 -5.64
N ARG A 168 22.03 -6.84 -6.16
CA ARG A 168 22.63 -8.04 -5.59
C ARG A 168 24.05 -7.99 -6.12
N GLY A 169 24.97 -7.54 -5.27
CA GLY A 169 26.39 -7.76 -5.49
C GLY A 169 26.63 -9.22 -5.84
N ALA A 170 27.69 -9.40 -6.64
CA ALA A 170 28.25 -10.69 -7.04
C ALA A 170 28.30 -11.72 -5.91
#